data_AF-A0A8T8HZY3-F1
#
_entry.id   AF-A0A8T8HZY3-F1
#
_cell.length_a   1.000
_cell.length_b   1.000
_cell.length_c   1.000
_cell.angle_alpha   90.00
_cell.angle_beta   90.00
_cell.angle_gamma   90.00
#
_symmetry.space_group_name_H-M   'P 1'
#
loop_
_entity.id
_entity.type
_entity.pdbx_description
1 polymer ?
#
loop_
_entity_poly.entity_id
_entity_poly.type
_entity_poly.pdbx_seq_one_letter_code
_entity_poly.pdbx_strand_id
1 'polypeptide(L)' 'MMRSAVGLIGRGQRLGQFDQGDAAELASCYFAALGGLAMMSFTLGDRFVAPNPAMLTNFLIKEGTGAGDPTGR' A
#
# COMPACT_ATOMS: atom_id res chain seq x y z
N MET A 1 -5.73 16.14 1.52
CA MET A 1 -4.96 14.89 1.69
C MET A 1 -5.81 13.67 1.39
N MET A 2 -6.84 13.36 2.19
CA MET A 2 -7.68 12.16 1.98
C MET A 2 -8.33 12.09 0.59
N ARG A 3 -9.09 13.12 0.19
CA ARG A 3 -9.71 13.17 -1.15
C ARG A 3 -8.72 12.99 -2.31
N SER A 4 -7.52 13.54 -2.16
CA SER A 4 -6.45 13.41 -3.15
C SER A 4 -5.92 11.98 -3.22
N ALA A 5 -5.74 11.32 -2.07
CA ALA A 5 -5.34 9.92 -2.01
C ALA A 5 -6.38 9.00 -2.64
N VAL A 6 -7.67 9.20 -2.33
CA VAL A 6 -8.78 8.49 -2.99
C VAL A 6 -8.73 8.67 -4.51
N GLY A 7 -8.50 9.90 -4.98
CA GLY A 7 -8.37 10.19 -6.41
C GLY A 7 -7.18 9.49 -7.07
N LEU A 8 -6.03 9.42 -6.39
CA LEU A 8 -4.83 8.73 -6.86
C LEU A 8 -5.02 7.21 -6.88
N ILE A 9 -5.60 6.64 -5.83
CA ILE A 9 -5.90 5.20 -5.76
C ILE A 9 -6.87 4.83 -6.87
N GLY A 10 -7.96 5.57 -7.03
CA GLY A 10 -8.91 5.35 -8.12
C GLY A 10 -8.26 5.47 -9.51
N ARG A 11 -7.27 6.35 -9.68
CA ARG A 11 -6.50 6.42 -10.93
C ARG A 11 -5.63 5.18 -11.14
N GLY A 12 -4.91 4.73 -10.12
CA GLY A 12 -4.09 3.51 -10.19
C GLY A 12 -4.93 2.26 -10.48
N GLN A 13 -6.14 2.17 -9.91
CA GLN A 13 -7.10 1.11 -10.19
C GLN A 13 -7.53 1.10 -11.67
N ARG A 14 -7.86 2.27 -12.25
CA ARG A 14 -8.19 2.38 -13.68
C ARG A 14 -7.03 2.01 -14.61
N LEU A 15 -5.79 2.19 -14.14
CA LEU A 15 -4.57 1.81 -14.86
C LEU A 15 -4.15 0.35 -14.62
N GLY A 16 -4.90 -0.42 -13.82
CA GLY A 16 -4.56 -1.79 -13.45
C GLY A 16 -3.36 -1.93 -12.52
N GLN A 17 -2.92 -0.84 -11.90
CA GLN A 17 -1.75 -0.79 -11.01
C GLN A 17 -2.09 -1.16 -9.57
N PHE A 18 -3.31 -0.88 -9.13
CA PHE A 18 -3.80 -1.12 -7.78
C PHE A 18 -4.98 -2.09 -7.76
N ASP A 19 -5.19 -2.72 -6.60
CA ASP A 19 -6.26 -3.69 -6.39
C ASP A 19 -7.65 -3.05 -6.51
N GLN A 20 -8.62 -3.80 -7.02
CA GLN A 20 -9.99 -3.36 -7.26
C GLN A 20 -10.82 -3.51 -5.98
N GLY A 21 -10.75 -2.49 -5.12
CA GLY A 21 -11.55 -2.33 -3.90
C GLY A 21 -12.05 -0.90 -3.75
N ASP A 22 -12.74 -0.58 -2.65
CA ASP A 22 -13.18 0.79 -2.39
C ASP A 22 -11.97 1.72 -2.17
N ALA A 23 -11.86 2.75 -3.00
CA ALA A 23 -10.69 3.65 -2.97
C ALA A 23 -10.60 4.48 -1.67
N ALA A 24 -11.72 4.73 -0.99
CA ALA A 24 -11.73 5.43 0.30
C ALA A 24 -11.31 4.51 1.44
N GLU A 25 -11.72 3.24 1.41
CA GLU A 25 -11.25 2.20 2.34
C GLU A 25 -9.74 1.99 2.20
N LEU A 26 -9.25 1.79 0.98
CA LEU A 26 -7.82 1.63 0.70
C LEU A 26 -7.00 2.86 1.15
N ALA A 27 -7.51 4.07 0.91
CA ALA A 27 -6.89 5.29 1.41
C ALA A 27 -6.85 5.35 2.94
N SER A 28 -7.91 4.89 3.60
CA SER A 28 -8.02 4.86 5.06
C SER A 28 -7.00 3.90 5.66
N CYS A 29 -6.91 2.68 5.11
CA CYS A 29 -5.91 1.70 5.49
C CYS A 29 -4.48 2.23 5.33
N TYR A 30 -4.19 2.91 4.21
CA TYR A 30 -2.87 3.49 3.97
C TYR A 30 -2.48 4.52 5.03
N PHE A 31 -3.36 5.47 5.35
CA PHE A 31 -3.06 6.46 6.37
C PHE A 31 -3.05 5.89 7.79
N ALA A 32 -3.92 4.92 8.09
CA ALA A 32 -3.89 4.22 9.37
C ALA A 32 -2.55 3.49 9.58
N ALA A 33 -2.05 2.81 8.56
CA ALA A 33 -0.77 2.14 8.61
C ALA A 33 0.40 3.12 8.80
N LEU A 34 0.42 4.24 8.04
CA LEU A 34 1.43 5.30 8.23
C LEU A 34 1.39 5.91 9.64
N GLY A 35 0.20 6.22 10.15
CA GLY A 35 0.02 6.76 11.50
C GLY A 35 0.46 5.79 12.58
N GLY A 36 0.10 4.51 12.45
CA GLY A 36 0.55 3.43 13.33
C GLY A 36 2.06 3.27 13.32
N LEU A 37 2.69 3.30 12.14
CA LEU A 37 4.15 3.23 12.01
C LEU A 37 4.85 4.42 12.65
N ALA A 38 4.33 5.63 12.49
CA ALA A 38 4.86 6.82 13.16
C ALA A 38 4.78 6.69 14.69
N MET A 39 3.64 6.19 15.20
CA MET A 39 3.46 5.95 16.63
C MET A 39 4.38 4.85 17.16
N MET A 40 4.57 3.77 16.40
CA MET A 40 5.49 2.68 16.74
C MET A 40 6.94 3.16 16.75
N SER A 41 7.34 3.95 15.75
CA SER A 41 8.67 4.55 15.68
C SER A 41 8.94 5.43 16.91
N PHE A 42 7.99 6.27 17.29
CA PHE A 42 8.09 7.09 18.50
C PHE A 42 8.17 6.24 19.78
N THR A 43 7.34 5.20 19.89
CA THR A 43 7.26 4.36 21.10
C THR A 43 8.48 3.44 21.28
N LEU A 44 9.03 2.91 20.19
CA LEU A 44 10.10 1.91 20.23
C LEU A 44 11.51 2.52 20.12
N GLY A 45 11.64 3.74 19.59
CA GLY A 45 12.93 4.41 19.42
C GLY A 45 13.91 3.56 18.62
N ASP A 46 15.11 3.35 19.16
CA ASP A 46 16.18 2.58 18.50
C ASP A 46 15.84 1.10 18.25
N ARG A 47 14.78 0.58 18.88
CA ARG A 47 14.29 -0.79 18.66
C ARG A 47 13.30 -0.89 17.50
N PHE A 48 12.91 0.23 16.89
CA PHE A 48 11.99 0.23 15.77
C PHE A 48 12.68 -0.28 14.50
N VAL A 49 12.09 -1.30 13.88
CA VAL A 49 12.50 -1.77 12.55
C VAL A 49 11.48 -1.25 11.54
N ALA A 50 11.89 -0.27 10.74
CA ALA A 50 11.03 0.29 9.70
C ALA A 50 10.75 -0.77 8.62
N PRO A 51 9.47 -1.01 8.26
CA PRO A 51 9.16 -1.89 7.16
C PRO A 51 9.61 -1.27 5.83
N ASN A 52 9.99 -2.13 4.88
CA ASN A 52 10.19 -1.71 3.50
C ASN A 52 8.89 -1.10 2.93
N PRO A 53 8.92 0.04 2.22
CA PRO A 53 7.76 0.62 1.56
C PRO A 53 6.90 -0.39 0.77
N ALA A 54 7.52 -1.34 0.06
CA ALA A 54 6.76 -2.36 -0.68
C ALA A 54 5.91 -3.26 0.24
N MET A 55 6.43 -3.57 1.43
CA MET A 55 5.71 -4.37 2.43
C MET A 55 4.52 -3.61 3.01
N LEU A 56 4.66 -2.29 3.18
CA LEU A 56 3.57 -1.41 3.59
C LEU A 56 2.49 -1.29 2.52
N THR A 57 2.86 -1.19 1.25
CA THR A 57 1.91 -0.92 0.17
C THR A 57 1.36 -2.17 -0.51
N ASN A 58 1.77 -3.37 -0.11
CA ASN A 58 1.38 -4.60 -0.81
C ASN A 58 -0.14 -4.79 -0.87
N PHE A 59 -0.86 -4.37 0.18
CA PHE A 59 -2.34 -4.43 0.20
C PHE A 59 -3.01 -3.49 -0.81
N LEU A 60 -2.29 -2.53 -1.37
CA LEU A 60 -2.79 -1.64 -2.43
C LEU A 60 -2.50 -2.21 -3.82
N ILE A 61 -1.55 -3.13 -3.96
CA ILE A 61 -1.05 -3.60 -5.25
C ILE A 61 -1.78 -4.89 -5.62
N LYS A 62 -2.22 -4.98 -6.88
CA LYS A 62 -2.81 -6.20 -7.41
C LYS A 62 -1.76 -7.32 -7.48
N GLU A 63 -2.06 -8.49 -6.89
CA GLU A 63 -1.20 -9.66 -7.09
C GLU A 63 -1.24 -10.11 -8.55
N GLY A 64 -0.06 -10.11 -9.19
CA GLY A 64 0.15 -10.61 -10.56
C GLY A 64 0.68 -9.57 -11.54
N THR A 65 1.99 -9.31 -11.49
CA THR A 65 2.94 -9.17 -12.64
C THR A 65 4.29 -8.75 -12.06
N GLY A 66 5.12 -9.71 -11.63
CA GLY A 66 6.42 -9.39 -11.02
C GLY A 66 7.21 -10.52 -10.34
N ALA A 67 6.99 -11.78 -10.70
CA ALA A 67 7.95 -12.87 -10.52
C ALA A 67 7.66 -13.87 -11.64
N GLY A 68 8.71 -14.33 -12.32
CA GLY A 68 8.63 -14.92 -13.66
C GLY A 68 7.56 -15.99 -13.83
N ASP A 69 6.91 -15.97 -14.98
CA ASP A 69 6.41 -17.17 -15.62
C ASP A 69 7.59 -17.82 -16.37
N PRO A 70 8.20 -18.92 -15.86
CA PRO A 70 9.15 -19.71 -16.62
C PRO A 70 8.47 -20.79 -17.47
N THR A 71 7.14 -20.84 -17.57
CA THR A 71 6.46 -21.95 -18.26
C THR A 71 5.17 -21.51 -18.94
N GLY A 72 5.33 -20.65 -19.96
CA GLY A 72 4.41 -20.58 -21.08
C GLY A 72 4.58 -21.81 -21.99
N ARG A 73 3.97 -22.92 -21.61
CA ARG A 73 3.60 -24.02 -22.52
C ARG A 73 2.31 -24.68 -22.07
#